data_AF-A0A658BN44-F1
#
_entry.id   AF-A0A658BN44-F1
#
_cell.length_a   1.000
_cell.length_b   1.000
_cell.length_c   1.000
_cell.angle_alpha   90.00
_cell.angle_beta   90.00
_cell.angle_gamma   90.00
#
_symmetry.space_group_name_H-M   'P 1'
#
loop_
_entity.id
_entity.type
_entity.pdbx_description
1 polymer ?
#
loop_
_entity_poly.entity_id
_entity_poly.type
_entity_poly.pdbx_seq_one_letter_code
_entity_poly.pdbx_strand_id
1 'polypeptide(L)'
;MTMPGFCPCRSVRSRICNYYPTVTTMAFITPFSPKSSFPRLFAALLFCVAASAHAETGIQVRAAELDMVDEVYQLKADFEVNFSQAVEEALNKGVPLNFIMEFELNRPRWYWLDENISSAQRQLRISYHALTKQYRLQQNEQQKSFASLAELKSELSRVQDWRVVERAQLRKRFSYEARLRMKLDMSQLPKPLQVNALASKDWSLESEWFQWTLTP
;
A
#
# COMPACT_ATOMS: atom_id res chain seq x y z
N MET A 1 -45.27 -43.08 41.01
CA MET A 1 -44.04 -42.32 41.32
C MET A 1 -44.44 -40.85 41.39
N THR A 2 -44.93 -40.36 42.55
CA THR A 2 -44.19 -39.66 43.63
C THR A 2 -43.37 -38.47 43.13
N MET A 3 -43.51 -37.23 43.60
CA MET A 3 -44.46 -36.52 44.47
C MET A 3 -44.11 -35.01 44.34
N PRO A 4 -45.00 -34.07 44.70
CA PRO A 4 -44.79 -32.62 44.58
C PRO A 4 -44.29 -31.98 45.89
N GLY A 5 -43.89 -30.70 45.86
CA GLY A 5 -43.59 -29.95 47.08
C GLY A 5 -43.56 -28.44 46.86
N PHE A 6 -44.58 -27.78 47.38
CA PHE A 6 -44.94 -26.36 47.25
C PHE A 6 -44.55 -25.60 48.54
N CYS A 7 -44.15 -24.31 48.40
CA CYS A 7 -44.53 -23.15 49.24
C CYS A 7 -44.08 -23.07 50.74
N PRO A 8 -44.33 -21.95 51.47
CA PRO A 8 -43.82 -20.58 51.27
C PRO A 8 -43.48 -19.82 52.60
N CYS A 9 -43.14 -18.52 52.46
CA CYS A 9 -43.46 -17.37 53.34
C CYS A 9 -42.86 -17.19 54.76
N ARG A 10 -42.10 -16.07 54.86
CA ARG A 10 -42.32 -14.87 55.71
C ARG A 10 -42.17 -14.96 57.23
N SER A 11 -41.24 -14.17 57.80
CA SER A 11 -41.45 -13.45 59.07
C SER A 11 -40.34 -12.42 59.33
N VAL A 12 -40.77 -11.18 59.62
CA VAL A 12 -40.02 -10.05 60.15
C VAL A 12 -40.38 -9.93 61.63
N ARG A 13 -39.41 -9.82 62.56
CA ARG A 13 -39.46 -8.82 63.65
C ARG A 13 -38.21 -8.76 64.53
N SER A 14 -37.87 -7.52 64.87
CA SER A 14 -36.94 -6.99 65.86
C SER A 14 -37.23 -7.38 67.33
N ARG A 15 -36.20 -7.31 68.19
CA ARG A 15 -36.16 -6.53 69.46
C ARG A 15 -34.71 -6.51 69.98
N ILE A 16 -34.06 -5.34 70.04
CA ILE A 16 -33.77 -4.53 71.25
C ILE A 16 -32.88 -5.24 72.29
N CYS A 17 -31.70 -4.66 72.56
CA CYS A 17 -31.16 -4.54 73.92
C CYS A 17 -30.29 -3.28 74.03
N ASN A 18 -30.66 -2.43 74.99
CA ASN A 18 -29.95 -1.23 75.44
C ASN A 18 -28.64 -1.61 76.16
N TYR A 19 -27.64 -0.73 76.12
CA TYR A 19 -27.03 -0.15 77.32
C TYR A 19 -26.13 1.07 76.98
N TYR A 20 -26.38 2.19 77.68
CA TYR A 20 -25.67 3.49 77.72
C TYR A 20 -24.51 3.46 78.75
N PRO A 21 -23.79 4.56 79.13
CA PRO A 21 -23.45 5.87 78.50
C PRO A 21 -21.93 6.23 78.65
N THR A 22 -21.58 7.50 78.34
CA THR A 22 -20.46 8.38 78.84
C THR A 22 -19.44 8.83 77.78
N VAL A 23 -19.59 10.04 77.21
CA VAL A 23 -18.97 11.36 77.55
C VAL A 23 -17.44 11.39 77.40
N THR A 24 -16.91 12.20 76.48
CA THR A 24 -15.91 13.28 76.72
C THR A 24 -15.39 13.87 75.39
N THR A 25 -15.66 15.16 75.20
CA THR A 25 -14.82 16.30 74.76
C THR A 25 -13.48 16.08 74.03
N MET A 26 -13.14 17.08 73.20
CA MET A 26 -11.85 17.41 72.54
C MET A 26 -11.69 16.84 71.13
N ALA A 27 -11.04 17.49 70.17
CA ALA A 27 -10.62 18.87 69.92
C ALA A 27 -10.04 18.83 68.49
N PHE A 28 -9.98 19.98 67.83
CA PHE A 28 -9.09 20.35 66.74
C PHE A 28 -8.00 19.34 66.35
N ILE A 29 -7.88 19.04 65.05
CA ILE A 29 -6.69 19.28 64.22
C ILE A 29 -7.11 19.10 62.75
N THR A 30 -7.08 20.20 62.01
CA THR A 30 -7.06 20.26 60.54
C THR A 30 -5.72 19.73 60.01
N PRO A 31 -5.68 18.74 59.10
CA PRO A 31 -4.53 18.54 58.24
C PRO A 31 -4.67 19.38 56.97
N PHE A 32 -3.84 20.41 56.90
CA PHE A 32 -3.53 21.23 55.73
C PHE A 32 -2.73 20.37 54.73
N SER A 33 -3.29 20.08 53.55
CA SER A 33 -2.59 19.35 52.49
C SER A 33 -2.05 20.34 51.43
N PRO A 34 -0.73 20.42 51.20
CA PRO A 34 -0.16 21.29 50.18
C PRO A 34 -0.37 20.71 48.78
N LYS A 35 -1.08 21.48 47.95
CA LYS A 35 -1.19 21.29 46.50
C LYS A 35 0.20 21.30 45.87
N SER A 36 0.57 20.20 45.20
CA SER A 36 1.58 20.22 44.13
C SER A 36 0.94 19.68 42.85
N SER A 37 0.66 20.60 41.93
CA SER A 37 -0.04 20.35 40.68
C SER A 37 0.90 20.60 39.51
N PHE A 38 1.94 19.79 39.35
CA PHE A 38 2.81 19.82 38.16
C PHE A 38 3.52 18.46 37.98
N PRO A 39 2.88 17.45 37.35
CA PRO A 39 3.61 16.69 36.32
C PRO A 39 2.65 16.12 35.25
N ARG A 40 1.89 16.96 34.55
CA ARG A 40 1.05 16.50 33.42
C ARG A 40 1.38 17.15 32.07
N LEU A 41 2.29 18.12 32.04
CA LEU A 41 2.66 18.83 30.81
C LEU A 41 3.82 18.19 30.04
N PHE A 42 4.68 17.39 30.69
CA PHE A 42 5.80 16.73 30.00
C PHE A 42 5.42 15.41 29.31
N ALA A 43 4.34 14.76 29.74
CA ALA A 43 3.89 13.50 29.15
C ALA A 43 3.12 13.68 27.83
N ALA A 44 2.58 14.88 27.56
CA ALA A 44 1.85 15.17 26.33
C ALA A 44 2.77 15.51 25.15
N LEU A 45 4.02 15.94 25.40
CA LEU A 45 4.98 16.27 24.34
C LEU A 45 5.71 15.03 23.78
N LEU A 46 5.66 13.89 24.49
CA LEU A 46 6.38 12.66 24.15
C LEU A 46 5.55 11.66 23.33
N PHE A 47 4.27 11.94 23.07
CA PHE A 47 3.37 11.03 22.36
C PHE A 47 3.14 11.36 20.88
N CYS A 48 3.72 12.46 20.35
CA CYS A 48 3.52 12.87 18.96
C CYS A 48 4.62 12.44 17.97
N VAL A 49 5.64 11.68 18.39
CA VAL A 49 6.83 11.43 17.55
C VAL A 49 6.82 10.08 16.80
N ALA A 50 5.82 9.20 17.00
CA ALA A 50 5.89 7.84 16.46
C ALA A 50 4.81 7.47 15.43
N ALA A 51 4.20 8.45 14.76
CA ALA A 51 3.47 8.17 13.52
C ALA A 51 4.46 8.10 12.35
N SER A 52 5.33 7.08 12.34
CA SER A 52 6.06 6.72 11.14
C SER A 52 5.01 6.25 10.13
N ALA A 53 4.64 7.15 9.21
CA ALA A 53 3.93 6.77 8.00
C ALA A 53 4.88 5.88 7.19
N HIS A 54 4.82 4.58 7.45
CA HIS A 54 5.43 3.59 6.58
C HIS A 54 4.66 3.66 5.27
N ALA A 55 5.20 4.39 4.29
CA ALA A 55 4.76 4.29 2.91
C ALA A 55 4.86 2.82 2.53
N GLU A 56 3.75 2.23 2.13
CA GLU A 56 3.69 0.85 1.66
C GLU A 56 4.61 0.75 0.44
N THR A 57 5.73 0.04 0.59
CA THR A 57 6.70 -0.18 -0.48
C THR A 57 6.07 -1.11 -1.51
N GLY A 58 6.04 -0.69 -2.77
CA GLY A 58 5.37 -1.45 -3.82
C GLY A 58 5.03 -0.60 -5.02
N ILE A 59 4.44 -1.25 -6.02
CA ILE A 59 3.92 -0.61 -7.21
C ILE A 59 2.41 -0.84 -7.23
N GLN A 60 1.63 0.21 -7.43
CA GLN A 60 0.19 0.11 -7.58
C GLN A 60 -0.25 0.83 -8.85
N VAL A 61 -1.23 0.26 -9.56
CA VAL A 61 -1.84 0.91 -10.72
C VAL A 61 -3.04 1.70 -10.20
N ARG A 62 -3.02 3.04 -10.35
CA ARG A 62 -4.10 3.92 -9.89
C ARG A 62 -5.22 4.03 -10.91
N ALA A 63 -4.86 4.17 -12.18
CA ALA A 63 -5.79 4.25 -13.29
C ALA A 63 -5.14 3.70 -14.55
N ALA A 64 -5.94 3.09 -15.41
CA ALA A 64 -5.52 2.69 -16.74
C ALA A 64 -6.72 2.78 -17.69
N GLU A 65 -6.50 3.43 -18.83
CA GLU A 65 -7.52 3.69 -19.83
C GLU A 65 -6.91 3.52 -21.23
N LEU A 66 -7.77 3.17 -22.20
CA LEU A 66 -7.39 3.00 -23.60
C LEU A 66 -8.12 4.03 -24.44
N ASP A 67 -7.35 4.91 -25.06
CA ASP A 67 -7.87 5.93 -25.96
C ASP A 67 -7.59 5.55 -27.41
N MET A 68 -8.59 5.69 -28.27
CA MET A 68 -8.44 5.47 -29.70
C MET A 68 -7.93 6.75 -30.38
N VAL A 69 -6.75 6.69 -30.99
CA VAL A 69 -6.12 7.79 -31.73
C VAL A 69 -5.58 7.24 -33.05
N ASP A 70 -5.99 7.82 -34.17
CA ASP A 70 -5.55 7.41 -35.52
C ASP A 70 -5.66 5.89 -35.79
N GLU A 71 -6.83 5.30 -35.50
CA GLU A 71 -7.11 3.85 -35.65
C GLU A 71 -6.22 2.92 -34.77
N VAL A 72 -5.52 3.47 -33.78
CA VAL A 72 -4.73 2.72 -32.80
C VAL A 72 -5.15 3.05 -31.38
N TYR A 73 -5.30 2.02 -30.54
CA TYR A 73 -5.52 2.20 -29.12
C TYR A 73 -4.19 2.47 -28.42
N GLN A 74 -4.14 3.59 -27.71
CA GLN A 74 -3.04 4.02 -26.89
C GLN A 74 -3.41 3.87 -25.42
N LEU A 75 -2.54 3.21 -24.66
CA LEU A 75 -2.68 3.05 -23.22
C LEU A 75 -2.20 4.33 -22.52
N LYS A 76 -3.09 4.87 -21.68
CA LYS A 76 -2.77 5.85 -20.65
C LYS A 76 -2.90 5.18 -19.31
N ALA A 77 -1.87 5.26 -18.49
CA ALA A 77 -1.89 4.68 -17.16
C ALA A 77 -1.16 5.55 -16.15
N ASP A 78 -1.74 5.66 -14.97
CA ASP A 78 -1.15 6.29 -13.80
C ASP A 78 -0.77 5.20 -12.79
N PHE A 79 0.50 5.13 -12.44
CA PHE A 79 1.09 4.23 -11.46
C PHE A 79 1.54 5.01 -10.23
N GLU A 80 1.46 4.38 -9.08
CA GLU A 80 2.11 4.82 -7.86
C GLU A 80 3.29 3.89 -7.57
N VAL A 81 4.50 4.46 -7.60
CA VAL A 81 5.74 3.70 -7.51
C VAL A 81 6.50 4.12 -6.26
N ASN A 82 6.48 3.25 -5.25
CA ASN A 82 7.21 3.42 -4.00
C ASN A 82 8.36 2.43 -3.94
N PHE A 83 9.59 2.92 -4.17
CA PHE A 83 10.80 2.12 -4.03
C PHE A 83 11.10 1.79 -2.57
N SER A 84 11.59 0.58 -2.33
CA SER A 84 12.16 0.22 -1.03
C SER A 84 13.54 0.87 -0.85
N GLN A 85 13.98 0.99 0.40
CA GLN A 85 15.30 1.53 0.71
C GLN A 85 16.43 0.74 0.02
N ALA A 86 16.32 -0.59 -0.04
CA ALA A 86 17.32 -1.45 -0.69
C ALA A 86 17.46 -1.15 -2.19
N VAL A 87 16.33 -0.91 -2.88
CA VAL A 87 16.30 -0.59 -4.31
C VAL A 87 16.87 0.80 -4.57
N GLU A 88 16.55 1.78 -3.72
CA GLU A 88 17.10 3.14 -3.81
C GLU A 88 18.62 3.15 -3.57
N GLU A 89 19.10 2.44 -2.55
CA GLU A 89 20.54 2.32 -2.28
C GLU A 89 21.29 1.65 -3.44
N ALA A 90 20.71 0.62 -4.03
CA ALA A 90 21.29 -0.06 -5.18
C ALA A 90 21.36 0.83 -6.41
N LEU A 91 20.29 1.59 -6.67
CA LEU A 91 20.28 2.57 -7.74
C LEU A 91 21.37 3.63 -7.52
N ASN A 92 21.50 4.15 -6.30
CA ASN A 92 22.54 5.13 -5.94
C ASN A 92 23.97 4.57 -6.04
N LYS A 93 24.15 3.26 -5.88
CA LYS A 93 25.41 2.53 -6.14
C LYS A 93 25.70 2.32 -7.63
N GLY A 94 24.83 2.80 -8.52
CA GLY A 94 24.97 2.69 -9.98
C GLY A 94 24.48 1.37 -10.55
N VAL A 95 23.74 0.57 -9.78
CA VAL A 95 23.14 -0.67 -10.29
C VAL A 95 21.95 -0.32 -11.19
N PRO A 96 21.94 -0.74 -12.47
CA PRO A 96 20.80 -0.50 -13.34
C PRO A 96 19.61 -1.37 -12.93
N LEU A 97 18.42 -0.77 -12.89
CA LEU A 97 17.16 -1.44 -12.59
C LEU A 97 16.31 -1.50 -13.86
N ASN A 98 15.85 -2.69 -14.23
CA ASN A 98 15.00 -2.88 -15.41
C ASN A 98 13.58 -3.17 -14.97
N PHE A 99 12.66 -2.29 -15.31
CA PHE A 99 11.24 -2.47 -15.13
C PHE A 99 10.61 -2.97 -16.42
N ILE A 100 9.60 -3.82 -16.26
CA ILE A 100 8.82 -4.37 -17.35
C ILE A 100 7.37 -3.99 -17.09
N MET A 101 6.75 -3.35 -18.07
CA MET A 101 5.30 -3.16 -18.12
C MET A 101 4.71 -4.18 -19.09
N GLU A 102 3.72 -4.91 -18.61
CA GLU A 102 3.02 -5.97 -19.36
C GLU A 102 1.57 -5.55 -19.52
N PHE A 103 1.13 -5.50 -20.77
CA PHE A 103 -0.25 -5.25 -21.15
C PHE A 103 -0.78 -6.48 -21.89
N GLU A 104 -1.95 -6.95 -21.48
CA GLU A 104 -2.66 -8.03 -22.13
C GLU A 104 -4.09 -7.61 -22.44
N LEU A 105 -4.54 -7.92 -23.65
CA LEU A 105 -5.94 -7.76 -24.02
C LEU A 105 -6.50 -9.12 -24.38
N ASN A 106 -7.41 -9.60 -23.53
CA ASN A 106 -8.04 -10.89 -23.68
C ASN A 106 -9.51 -10.72 -24.03
N ARG A 107 -10.05 -11.65 -24.81
CA ARG A 107 -11.49 -11.74 -25.05
C ARG A 107 -12.06 -12.86 -24.18
N PRO A 108 -12.90 -12.54 -23.17
CA PRO A 108 -13.50 -13.57 -22.35
C PRO A 108 -14.47 -14.42 -23.17
N ARG A 109 -14.40 -15.74 -23.03
CA ARG A 109 -15.25 -16.69 -23.76
C ARG A 109 -15.92 -17.65 -22.78
N TRP A 110 -17.24 -17.84 -22.91
CA TRP A 110 -18.06 -18.50 -21.89
C TRP A 110 -17.85 -20.03 -21.74
N TYR A 111 -17.21 -20.68 -22.71
CA TYR A 111 -17.13 -22.16 -22.78
C TYR A 111 -15.71 -22.71 -22.96
N TRP A 112 -14.68 -21.87 -22.82
CA TRP A 112 -13.26 -22.26 -22.94
C TRP A 112 -12.32 -21.13 -22.48
N LEU A 113 -11.00 -21.38 -22.53
CA LEU A 113 -9.95 -20.42 -22.15
C LEU A 113 -10.12 -19.05 -22.83
N ASP A 114 -9.67 -17.98 -22.19
CA ASP A 114 -9.73 -16.66 -22.81
C ASP A 114 -8.80 -16.60 -24.03
N GLU A 115 -9.23 -15.89 -25.07
CA GLU A 115 -8.38 -15.67 -26.25
C GLU A 115 -7.55 -14.41 -26.07
N ASN A 116 -6.23 -14.53 -26.13
CA ASN A 116 -5.35 -13.37 -26.19
C ASN A 116 -5.43 -12.71 -27.57
N ILE A 117 -5.90 -11.46 -27.61
CA ILE A 117 -6.06 -10.66 -28.82
C ILE A 117 -4.78 -9.89 -29.11
N SER A 118 -4.17 -9.33 -28.06
CA SER A 118 -2.89 -8.63 -28.13
C SER A 118 -2.16 -8.76 -26.80
N SER A 119 -0.84 -8.82 -26.88
CA SER A 119 0.06 -8.69 -25.74
C SER A 119 1.16 -7.70 -26.13
N ALA A 120 1.43 -6.75 -25.24
CA ALA A 120 2.45 -5.74 -25.44
C ALA A 120 3.31 -5.63 -24.18
N GLN A 121 4.62 -5.56 -24.38
CA GLN A 121 5.58 -5.41 -23.30
C GLN A 121 6.46 -4.20 -23.56
N ARG A 122 6.68 -3.37 -22.54
CA ARG A 122 7.59 -2.23 -22.60
C ARG A 122 8.64 -2.34 -21.50
N GLN A 123 9.90 -2.26 -21.89
CA GLN A 123 11.02 -2.28 -20.97
C GLN A 123 11.46 -0.85 -20.66
N LEU A 124 11.70 -0.58 -19.38
CA LEU A 124 12.15 0.70 -18.84
C LEU A 124 13.43 0.44 -18.05
N ARG A 125 14.52 1.08 -18.42
CA ARG A 125 15.78 0.94 -17.69
C ARG A 125 16.10 2.22 -16.94
N ILE A 126 16.33 2.08 -15.65
CA ILE A 126 16.73 3.17 -14.76
C ILE A 126 18.18 2.96 -14.36
N SER A 127 18.97 4.01 -14.40
CA SER A 127 20.35 3.99 -13.89
C SER A 127 20.73 5.32 -13.26
N TYR A 128 21.71 5.30 -12.37
CA TYR A 128 22.28 6.50 -11.77
C TYR A 128 23.70 6.71 -12.26
N HIS A 129 24.02 7.94 -12.69
CA HIS A 129 25.35 8.31 -13.15
C HIS A 129 26.06 9.15 -12.08
N ALA A 130 26.96 8.53 -11.32
CA ALA A 130 27.58 9.13 -10.14
C ALA A 130 28.40 10.41 -10.43
N LEU A 131 29.06 10.49 -11.60
CA LEU A 131 29.87 11.65 -11.97
C LEU A 131 29.02 12.90 -12.22
N THR A 132 27.88 12.73 -12.90
CA THR A 132 26.98 13.85 -13.23
C THR A 132 25.87 14.01 -12.19
N LYS A 133 25.77 13.09 -11.22
CA LYS A 133 24.72 13.02 -10.19
C LYS A 133 23.31 13.09 -10.77
N GLN A 134 23.09 12.37 -11.87
CA GLN A 134 21.82 12.35 -12.58
C GLN A 134 21.25 10.95 -12.65
N TYR A 135 19.94 10.86 -12.49
CA TYR A 135 19.18 9.67 -12.80
C TYR A 135 18.86 9.63 -14.29
N ARG A 136 18.93 8.46 -14.91
CA ARG A 136 18.64 8.27 -16.33
C ARG A 136 17.56 7.22 -16.48
N LEU A 137 16.50 7.59 -17.21
CA LEU A 137 15.46 6.67 -17.68
C LEU A 137 15.68 6.44 -19.16
N GLN A 138 15.82 5.18 -19.54
CA GLN A 138 15.87 4.74 -20.92
C GLN A 138 14.60 3.95 -21.23
N GLN A 139 13.87 4.41 -22.23
CA GLN A 139 12.67 3.78 -22.75
C GLN A 139 12.84 3.61 -24.25
N ASN A 140 12.97 2.35 -24.70
CA ASN A 140 13.31 2.04 -26.09
C ASN A 140 14.56 2.83 -26.55
N GLU A 141 14.42 3.72 -27.53
CA GLU A 141 15.49 4.57 -28.07
C GLU A 141 15.55 5.96 -27.41
N GLN A 142 14.60 6.29 -26.55
CA GLN A 142 14.54 7.57 -25.86
C GLN A 142 15.24 7.47 -24.51
N GLN A 143 16.14 8.43 -24.24
CA GLN A 143 16.80 8.57 -22.95
C GLN A 143 16.47 9.94 -22.36
N LYS A 144 15.95 9.95 -21.13
CA LYS A 144 15.70 11.16 -20.35
C LYS A 144 16.59 11.15 -19.11
N SER A 145 17.07 12.32 -18.72
CA SER A 145 17.89 12.48 -17.51
C SER A 145 17.17 13.39 -16.52
N PHE A 146 17.25 13.06 -15.24
CA PHE A 146 16.56 13.74 -14.14
C PHE A 146 17.56 14.09 -13.04
N ALA A 147 17.32 15.21 -12.35
CA ALA A 147 18.19 15.67 -11.27
C ALA A 147 17.84 15.02 -9.93
N SER A 148 16.57 14.68 -9.73
CA SER A 148 16.06 14.09 -8.48
C SER A 148 15.37 12.75 -8.71
N LEU A 149 15.39 11.89 -7.68
CA LEU A 149 14.65 10.62 -7.69
C LEU A 149 13.13 10.86 -7.75
N ALA A 150 12.64 11.95 -7.16
CA ALA A 150 11.23 12.31 -7.18
C ALA A 150 10.73 12.65 -8.59
N GLU A 151 11.50 13.41 -9.37
CA GLU A 151 11.18 13.69 -10.79
C GLU A 151 11.13 12.40 -11.61
N LEU A 152 12.13 11.52 -11.43
CA LEU A 152 12.17 10.22 -12.09
C LEU A 152 10.93 9.39 -11.74
N LYS A 153 10.56 9.30 -10.45
CA LYS A 153 9.36 8.59 -10.00
C LYS A 153 8.10 9.19 -10.62
N SER A 154 7.98 10.51 -10.69
CA SER A 154 6.83 11.18 -11.31
C SER A 154 6.69 10.86 -12.80
N GLU A 155 7.81 10.73 -13.53
CA GLU A 155 7.78 10.32 -14.94
C GLU A 155 7.39 8.84 -15.06
N LEU A 156 7.95 7.96 -14.23
CA LEU A 156 7.61 6.52 -14.22
C LEU A 156 6.14 6.27 -13.84
N SER A 157 5.60 7.11 -12.97
CA SER A 157 4.21 7.09 -12.56
C SER A 157 3.24 7.42 -13.69
N ARG A 158 3.67 8.03 -14.78
CA ARG A 158 2.78 8.45 -15.86
C ARG A 158 3.18 7.81 -17.19
N VAL A 159 2.37 6.90 -17.67
CA VAL A 159 2.55 6.29 -19.00
C VAL A 159 1.51 6.87 -19.95
N GLN A 160 2.00 7.43 -21.05
CA GLN A 160 1.18 8.00 -22.10
C GLN A 160 1.65 7.51 -23.47
N ASP A 161 0.77 7.61 -24.45
CA ASP A 161 1.02 7.35 -25.87
C ASP A 161 1.61 5.97 -26.15
N TRP A 162 1.29 4.98 -25.31
CA TRP A 162 1.74 3.60 -25.54
C TRP A 162 0.77 2.88 -26.46
N ARG A 163 1.12 2.78 -27.74
CA ARG A 163 0.39 2.00 -28.74
C ARG A 163 0.43 0.51 -28.36
N VAL A 164 -0.74 -0.09 -28.15
CA VAL A 164 -0.86 -1.48 -27.69
C VAL A 164 -1.71 -2.36 -28.61
N VAL A 165 -2.72 -1.80 -29.29
CA VAL A 165 -3.68 -2.58 -30.10
C VAL A 165 -4.13 -1.76 -31.31
N GLU A 166 -4.23 -2.40 -32.48
CA GLU A 166 -4.81 -1.78 -33.67
C GLU A 166 -6.34 -1.95 -33.69
N ARG A 167 -7.06 -0.94 -34.16
CA ARG A 167 -8.53 -0.99 -34.22
C ARG A 167 -9.06 -2.15 -35.06
N ALA A 168 -8.32 -2.58 -36.08
CA ALA A 168 -8.65 -3.71 -36.95
C ALA A 168 -8.69 -5.07 -36.21
N GLN A 169 -7.97 -5.21 -35.11
CA GLN A 169 -7.97 -6.43 -34.28
C GLN A 169 -9.23 -6.54 -33.41
N LEU A 170 -9.91 -5.42 -33.17
CA LEU A 170 -11.07 -5.33 -32.29
C LEU A 170 -12.40 -5.33 -33.06
N ARG A 171 -13.39 -6.01 -32.51
CA ARG A 171 -14.73 -6.17 -33.06
C ARG A 171 -15.73 -5.53 -32.11
N LYS A 172 -16.48 -4.53 -32.60
CA LYS A 172 -17.48 -3.74 -31.82
C LYS A 172 -18.55 -4.54 -31.08
N ARG A 173 -18.79 -5.80 -31.47
CA ARG A 173 -19.81 -6.66 -30.85
C ARG A 173 -19.31 -7.36 -29.58
N PHE A 174 -17.99 -7.37 -29.33
CA PHE A 174 -17.40 -8.09 -28.22
C PHE A 174 -16.87 -7.13 -27.16
N SER A 175 -16.96 -7.57 -25.92
CA SER A 175 -16.29 -6.96 -24.78
C SER A 175 -14.92 -7.62 -24.61
N TYR A 176 -13.93 -6.84 -24.20
CA TYR A 176 -12.56 -7.27 -23.98
C TYR A 176 -12.14 -6.97 -22.55
N GLU A 177 -11.31 -7.83 -21.98
CA GLU A 177 -10.69 -7.65 -20.68
C GLU A 177 -9.24 -7.23 -20.88
N ALA A 178 -8.93 -6.00 -20.51
CA ALA A 178 -7.58 -5.46 -20.51
C ALA A 178 -6.95 -5.70 -19.14
N ARG A 179 -5.68 -6.11 -19.13
CA ARG A 179 -4.88 -6.31 -17.92
C ARG A 179 -3.57 -5.56 -18.05
N LEU A 180 -3.15 -4.90 -16.97
CA LEU A 180 -1.92 -4.14 -16.90
C LEU A 180 -1.16 -4.47 -15.63
N ARG A 181 0.15 -4.68 -15.75
CA ARG A 181 1.06 -4.88 -14.63
C ARG A 181 2.40 -4.21 -14.88
N MET A 182 3.04 -3.74 -13.82
CA MET A 182 4.43 -3.32 -13.82
C MET A 182 5.23 -4.13 -12.82
N LYS A 183 6.42 -4.60 -13.20
CA LYS A 183 7.32 -5.36 -12.32
C LYS A 183 8.78 -5.01 -12.53
N LEU A 184 9.58 -5.16 -11.50
CA LEU A 184 11.04 -5.12 -11.57
C LEU A 184 11.58 -6.49 -12.04
N ASP A 185 12.38 -6.50 -13.09
CA ASP A 185 13.06 -7.70 -13.58
C ASP A 185 14.32 -7.98 -12.76
N MET A 186 14.18 -8.90 -11.80
CA MET A 186 15.28 -9.36 -10.95
C MET A 186 16.32 -10.20 -11.72
N SER A 187 15.95 -10.82 -12.85
CA SER A 187 16.85 -11.72 -13.59
C SER A 187 18.03 -10.98 -14.20
N GLN A 188 17.85 -9.68 -14.47
CA GLN A 188 18.87 -8.78 -15.02
C GLN A 188 19.76 -8.15 -13.96
N LEU A 189 19.49 -8.37 -12.66
CA LEU A 189 20.34 -7.88 -11.60
C LEU A 189 21.66 -8.66 -11.58
N PRO A 190 22.79 -8.02 -11.19
CA PRO A 190 24.04 -8.73 -10.96
C PRO A 190 23.83 -9.93 -10.03
N LYS A 191 24.46 -11.06 -10.35
CA LYS A 191 24.31 -12.34 -9.60
C LYS A 191 24.41 -12.20 -8.07
N PRO A 192 25.30 -11.36 -7.49
CA PRO A 192 25.33 -11.17 -6.04
C PRO A 192 24.02 -10.61 -5.45
N LEU A 193 23.33 -9.73 -6.18
CA LEU A 193 22.06 -9.15 -5.73
C LEU A 193 20.87 -10.10 -5.91
N GLN A 194 20.95 -11.04 -6.85
CA GLN A 194 19.92 -12.06 -7.02
C GLN A 194 19.76 -12.92 -5.76
N VAL A 195 20.84 -13.20 -5.03
CA VAL A 195 20.79 -13.95 -3.76
C VAL A 195 20.02 -13.18 -2.68
N ASN A 196 20.22 -11.86 -2.60
CA ASN A 196 19.51 -11.00 -1.64
C ASN A 196 18.03 -10.82 -2.03
N ALA A 197 17.75 -10.75 -3.33
CA ALA A 197 16.40 -10.67 -3.87
C ALA A 197 15.53 -11.89 -3.51
N LEU A 198 16.12 -13.09 -3.48
CA LEU A 198 15.43 -14.31 -3.04
C LEU A 198 15.16 -14.34 -1.54
N ALA A 199 16.00 -13.66 -0.75
CA ALA A 199 15.91 -13.65 0.71
C ALA A 199 15.04 -12.50 1.26
N SER A 200 14.85 -11.42 0.49
CA SER A 200 14.24 -10.18 0.99
C SER A 200 13.14 -9.66 0.06
N LYS A 201 11.94 -9.43 0.64
CA LYS A 201 10.79 -8.82 -0.06
C LYS A 201 11.06 -7.40 -0.56
N ASP A 202 12.09 -6.74 -0.02
CA ASP A 202 12.49 -5.38 -0.41
C ASP A 202 12.82 -5.25 -1.91
N TRP A 203 13.22 -6.33 -2.57
CA TRP A 203 13.52 -6.33 -4.01
C TRP A 203 12.33 -6.72 -4.89
N SER A 204 11.23 -7.21 -4.30
CA SER A 204 10.03 -7.65 -5.01
C SER A 204 9.11 -6.46 -5.28
N LEU A 205 9.54 -5.57 -6.18
CA LEU A 205 8.71 -4.46 -6.65
C LEU A 205 7.88 -4.91 -7.84
N GLU A 206 6.67 -5.35 -7.56
CA GLU A 206 5.70 -5.78 -8.55
C GLU A 206 4.32 -5.23 -8.18
N SER A 207 3.55 -4.84 -9.20
CA SER A 207 2.15 -4.48 -9.02
C SER A 207 1.26 -5.70 -9.16
N GLU A 208 0.11 -5.66 -8.50
CA GLU A 208 -1.01 -6.55 -8.85
C GLU A 208 -1.48 -6.26 -10.28
N TRP A 209 -2.15 -7.24 -10.88
CA TRP A 209 -2.79 -7.06 -12.18
C TRP A 209 -3.98 -6.12 -12.05
N PHE A 210 -3.92 -4.96 -12.70
CA PHE A 210 -5.06 -4.07 -12.84
C PHE A 210 -5.87 -4.48 -14.05
N GLN A 211 -7.16 -4.76 -13.85
CA GLN A 211 -8.04 -5.29 -14.88
C GLN A 211 -9.21 -4.35 -15.10
N TRP A 212 -9.54 -4.10 -16.36
CA TRP A 212 -10.73 -3.33 -16.72
C TRP A 212 -11.32 -3.84 -18.02
N THR A 213 -12.59 -3.49 -18.25
CA THR A 213 -13.31 -3.92 -19.44
C THR A 213 -13.26 -2.82 -20.50
N LEU A 214 -12.88 -3.19 -21.73
CA LEU A 214 -12.92 -2.34 -22.91
C LEU A 214 -14.07 -2.75 -23.82
N THR A 215 -14.94 -1.80 -24.15
CA THR A 215 -15.97 -1.95 -25.18
C THR A 215 -15.72 -0.90 -26.29
N PRO A 216 -15.29 -1.32 -27.49
CA PRO A 216 -14.86 -0.43 -28.56
C PRO A 216 -15.99 0.14 -29.43
#